data_AF-A0AAX3VPG1-F1
#
_entry.id   AF-A0AAX3VPG1-F1
#
_cell.length_a   1.000
_cell.length_b   1.000
_cell.length_c   1.000
_cell.angle_alpha   90.00
_cell.angle_beta   90.00
_cell.angle_gamma   90.00
#
_symmetry.space_group_name_H-M   'P 1'
#
loop_
_entity.id
_entity.type
_entity.pdbx_description
1 polymer ?
#
loop_
_entity_poly.entity_id
_entity_poly.type
_entity_poly.pdbx_seq_one_letter_code
_entity_poly.pdbx_strand_id
1 'polypeptide(L)'
;MHVLHHASQEEIYGAWMIEELASHGYRLSAGTLYPMLHRMAEDGYLTVRTERTERGIRKLYSATEKGQRGLAVARQRMRIFTQEDTGR
;
A
#
# COMPACT_ATOMS: atom_id res chain seq x y z
N MET A 1 1.39 -1.47 5.54
CA MET A 1 2.63 -2.19 5.13
C MET A 1 2.47 -2.77 3.72
N HIS A 2 1.46 -3.60 3.45
CA HIS A 2 1.18 -4.18 2.13
C HIS A 2 1.15 -3.15 0.97
N VAL A 3 0.42 -2.05 1.11
CA VAL A 3 0.35 -1.02 0.05
C VAL A 3 1.73 -0.49 -0.34
N LEU A 4 2.54 -0.03 0.61
CA LEU A 4 3.89 0.45 0.31
C LEU A 4 4.81 -0.65 -0.17
N HIS A 5 4.62 -1.89 0.32
CA HIS A 5 5.41 -3.02 -0.13
C HIS A 5 5.20 -3.27 -1.62
N HIS A 6 3.96 -3.45 -2.08
CA HIS A 6 3.68 -3.73 -3.49
C HIS A 6 3.97 -2.52 -4.37
N ALA A 7 3.56 -1.31 -3.94
CA ALA A 7 3.84 -0.08 -4.69
C ALA A 7 5.34 0.25 -4.82
N SER A 8 6.21 -0.36 -4.00
CA SER A 8 7.67 -0.23 -4.13
C SER A 8 8.31 -1.22 -5.11
N GLN A 9 7.58 -2.27 -5.49
CA GLN A 9 8.03 -3.29 -6.44
C GLN A 9 7.54 -2.97 -7.85
N GLU A 10 6.26 -2.60 -7.96
CA GLU A 10 5.63 -2.27 -9.23
C GLU A 10 4.44 -1.31 -9.01
N GLU A 11 3.93 -0.73 -10.09
CA GLU A 11 2.76 0.14 -10.01
C GLU A 11 1.50 -0.69 -9.73
N ILE A 12 0.71 -0.26 -8.75
CA ILE A 12 -0.49 -0.98 -8.34
C ILE A 12 -1.75 -0.18 -8.67
N TYR A 13 -2.87 -0.86 -8.94
CA TYR A 13 -4.19 -0.24 -9.00
C TYR A 13 -5.07 -0.71 -7.84
N GLY A 14 -6.00 0.16 -7.42
CA GLY A 14 -6.77 -0.05 -6.19
C GLY A 14 -7.54 -1.38 -6.15
N ALA A 15 -8.16 -1.79 -7.26
CA ALA A 15 -8.93 -3.04 -7.30
C ALA A 15 -8.04 -4.27 -7.03
N TRP A 16 -6.87 -4.35 -7.66
CA TRP A 16 -5.91 -5.43 -7.39
C TRP A 16 -5.46 -5.44 -5.92
N MET A 17 -5.24 -4.27 -5.32
CA MET A 17 -4.85 -4.19 -3.91
C MET A 17 -5.97 -4.66 -2.95
N ILE A 18 -7.25 -4.50 -3.32
CA ILE A 18 -8.37 -5.08 -2.54
C ILE A 18 -8.28 -6.60 -2.56
N GLU A 19 -8.09 -7.18 -3.75
CA GLU A 19 -7.98 -8.64 -3.94
C GLU A 19 -6.77 -9.21 -3.23
N GLU A 20 -5.62 -8.55 -3.36
CA GLU A 20 -4.38 -8.96 -2.69
C GLU A 20 -4.52 -8.90 -1.17
N LEU A 21 -5.11 -7.84 -0.61
CA LEU A 21 -5.35 -7.78 0.84
C LEU A 21 -6.29 -8.89 1.31
N ALA A 22 -7.34 -9.19 0.52
CA ALA A 22 -8.26 -10.26 0.84
C ALA A 22 -7.58 -11.64 0.82
N SER A 23 -6.62 -11.87 -0.08
CA SER A 23 -5.83 -13.12 -0.15
C SER A 23 -4.97 -13.32 1.10
N HIS A 24 -4.50 -12.23 1.72
CA HIS A 24 -3.78 -12.22 3.01
C HIS A 24 -4.69 -12.16 4.24
N GLY A 25 -6.02 -12.33 4.07
CA GLY A 25 -6.99 -12.33 5.15
C GLY A 25 -7.49 -10.96 5.62
N TYR A 26 -7.05 -9.86 4.98
CA TYR A 26 -7.52 -8.50 5.26
C TYR A 26 -8.72 -8.14 4.39
N ARG A 27 -9.90 -7.96 4.98
CA ARG A 27 -11.09 -7.49 4.25
C ARG A 27 -11.19 -5.97 4.31
N LEU A 28 -10.57 -5.28 3.35
CA LEU A 28 -10.79 -3.84 3.16
C LEU A 28 -11.84 -3.60 2.08
N SER A 29 -12.82 -2.76 2.39
CA SER A 29 -13.77 -2.28 1.39
C SER A 29 -13.12 -1.24 0.48
N ALA A 30 -13.69 -1.04 -0.72
CA ALA A 30 -13.32 0.07 -1.58
C ALA A 30 -13.46 1.43 -0.85
N GLY A 31 -14.50 1.58 -0.02
CA GLY A 31 -14.74 2.78 0.78
C GLY A 31 -13.68 3.05 1.85
N THR A 32 -12.82 2.08 2.16
CA THR A 32 -11.69 2.23 3.08
C THR A 32 -10.38 2.36 2.32
N LEU A 33 -10.17 1.52 1.31
CA LEU A 33 -8.90 1.48 0.58
C LEU A 33 -8.66 2.77 -0.20
N TYR A 34 -9.64 3.27 -0.95
CA TYR A 34 -9.42 4.43 -1.82
C TYR A 34 -9.14 5.72 -1.03
N PRO A 35 -9.86 6.05 0.06
CA PRO A 35 -9.48 7.17 0.92
C PRO A 35 -8.07 7.03 1.51
N MET A 36 -7.66 5.81 1.90
CA MET A 36 -6.31 5.58 2.41
C MET A 36 -5.24 5.79 1.32
N LEU A 37 -5.45 5.27 0.11
CA LEU A 37 -4.53 5.49 -1.02
C LEU A 37 -4.43 6.97 -1.37
N HIS A 38 -5.55 7.69 -1.35
CA HIS A 38 -5.57 9.13 -1.58
C HIS A 38 -4.76 9.87 -0.52
N ARG A 39 -5.00 9.60 0.76
CA ARG A 39 -4.26 10.17 1.89
C ARG A 39 -2.76 9.90 1.78
N MET A 40 -2.37 8.67 1.44
CA MET A 40 -0.96 8.31 1.27
C MET A 40 -0.30 9.05 0.11
N ALA A 41 -1.04 9.36 -0.96
CA ALA A 41 -0.54 10.19 -2.05
C ALA A 41 -0.42 11.66 -1.63
N GLU A 42 -1.41 12.21 -0.93
CA GLU A 42 -1.36 13.58 -0.37
C GLU A 42 -0.19 13.75 0.61
N ASP A 43 0.01 12.77 1.48
CA ASP A 43 1.12 12.74 2.43
C ASP A 43 2.47 12.44 1.74
N GLY A 44 2.49 12.26 0.41
CA GLY A 44 3.71 12.10 -0.39
C GLY A 44 4.40 10.74 -0.23
N TYR A 45 3.72 9.73 0.31
CA TYR A 45 4.22 8.36 0.37
C TYR A 45 4.02 7.60 -0.96
N LEU A 46 3.02 8.00 -1.74
CA LEU A 46 2.73 7.46 -3.06
C LEU A 46 2.73 8.59 -4.10
N THR A 47 3.10 8.27 -5.33
CA THR A 47 2.68 9.03 -6.51
C THR A 47 1.44 8.37 -7.10
N VAL A 48 0.65 9.16 -7.84
CA VAL A 48 -0.48 8.65 -8.60
C VAL A 48 -0.40 9.14 -10.04
N ARG A 49 -0.48 8.21 -10.99
CA ARG A 49 -0.68 8.52 -12.40
C ARG A 49 -2.00 7.93 -12.89
N THR A 50 -2.50 8.50 -13.96
CA THR A 50 -3.75 8.06 -14.57
C THR A 50 -3.45 7.48 -15.94
N GLU A 51 -4.02 6.31 -16.22
CA GLU A 51 -3.86 5.60 -17.48
C GLU A 51 -5.23 5.39 -18.14
N ARG A 52 -5.30 5.70 -19.43
CA ARG A 52 -6.50 5.46 -20.24
C ARG A 52 -6.41 4.07 -20.84
N THR A 53 -7.40 3.24 -20.53
CA THR A 53 -7.55 1.89 -21.04
C THR A 53 -8.82 1.81 -21.90
N GLU A 54 -8.99 0.72 -22.65
CA GLU A 54 -10.24 0.44 -23.38
C GLU A 54 -11.47 0.39 -22.46
N ARG A 55 -11.25 0.04 -21.18
CA ARG A 55 -12.30 -0.09 -20.15
C ARG A 55 -12.50 1.19 -19.34
N GLY A 56 -11.84 2.29 -19.71
CA GLY A 56 -11.94 3.58 -19.03
C GLY A 56 -10.64 3.98 -18.33
N ILE A 57 -10.76 4.82 -17.31
CA ILE A 57 -9.63 5.47 -16.64
C ILE A 57 -9.20 4.66 -15.40
N ARG A 58 -7.92 4.33 -15.30
CA ARG A 58 -7.32 3.64 -14.16
C ARG A 58 -6.30 4.52 -13.45
N LYS A 59 -6.34 4.54 -12.12
CA LYS A 59 -5.29 5.15 -11.28
C LYS A 59 -4.25 4.10 -10.93
N LEU A 60 -2.99 4.44 -11.13
CA LEU A 60 -1.82 3.64 -10.81
C LEU A 60 -1.01 4.36 -9.75
N TYR A 61 -0.60 3.63 -8.71
CA TYR A 61 0.10 4.14 -7.55
C TYR A 61 1.47 3.50 -7.44
N SER A 62 2.47 4.32 -7.12
CA SER A 62 3.87 3.88 -6.99
C SER A 62 4.46 4.52 -5.74
N ALA A 63 5.34 3.81 -5.03
CA ALA A 63 5.98 4.35 -3.83
C ALA A 63 6.98 5.45 -4.21
N THR A 64 6.90 6.59 -3.52
CA THR A 64 7.96 7.61 -3.57
C THR A 64 9.17 7.14 -2.76
N GLU A 65 10.28 7.87 -2.82
CA GLU A 65 11.38 7.65 -1.88
C GLU A 65 10.94 7.78 -0.41
N LYS A 66 10.04 8.73 -0.11
CA LYS A 66 9.45 8.89 1.23
C LYS A 66 8.64 7.64 1.59
N GLY A 67 7.88 7.10 0.64
CA GLY A 67 7.21 5.80 0.70
C GLY A 67 8.14 4.67 1.10
N GLN A 68 9.24 4.51 0.37
CA GLN A 68 10.22 3.45 0.59
C GLN A 68 10.91 3.57 1.97
N ARG A 69 11.31 4.79 2.37
CA ARG A 69 11.85 5.06 3.70
C ARG A 69 10.82 4.72 4.80
N GLY A 70 9.56 5.13 4.61
CA GLY A 70 8.46 4.79 5.52
C GLY A 70 8.25 3.28 5.68
N LEU A 71 8.35 2.53 4.57
CA LEU A 71 8.27 1.07 4.60
C LEU A 71 9.42 0.43 5.39
N ALA A 72 10.65 0.92 5.21
CA ALA A 72 11.82 0.42 5.96
C ALA A 72 11.64 0.62 7.46
N VAL A 73 11.19 1.80 7.89
CA VAL A 73 10.89 2.10 9.31
C VAL A 73 9.77 1.20 9.84
N ALA A 74 8.69 1.02 9.08
CA ALA A 74 7.59 0.16 9.48
C ALA A 74 8.03 -1.30 9.66
N ARG A 75 8.86 -1.82 8.75
CA ARG A 75 9.43 -3.18 8.83
C ARG A 75 10.34 -3.35 10.05
N GLN A 76 11.16 -2.35 10.36
CA GLN A 76 12.02 -2.39 11.54
C GLN A 76 11.20 -2.45 12.84
N ARG A 77 10.12 -1.68 12.93
CA ARG A 77 9.22 -1.71 14.11
C ARG A 77 8.53 -3.06 14.28
N MET A 78 8.07 -3.69 13.19
CA MET A 78 7.48 -5.03 13.24
C MET A 78 8.46 -6.07 13.78
N ARG A 79 9.73 -6.02 13.36
CA ARG A 79 10.77 -6.96 13.81
C ARG A 79 11.03 -6.85 15.32
N ILE A 80 11.01 -5.64 15.87
CA ILE A 80 11.16 -5.40 17.31
C ILE A 80 9.97 -6.02 18.06
N PHE A 81 8.75 -5.75 17.62
CA PHE A 81 7.55 -6.23 18.29
C PHE A 81 7.42 -7.76 18.29
N THR A 82 7.81 -8.44 17.21
CA THR A 82 7.80 -9.92 17.15
C THR A 82 8.78 -10.59 18.10
N GLN A 83 9.80 -9.87 18.60
CA GLN A 83 10.79 -10.43 19.53
C GLN A 83 10.39 -10.25 21.01
N GLU A 84 9.47 -9.34 21.33
CA GLU A 84 9.02 -9.09 22.70
C GLU A 84 7.83 -9.99 23.12
N ASP A 85 7.07 -10.52 22.15
CA ASP A 85 5.84 -11.29 22.41
C ASP A 85 6.03 -12.82 22.45
N THR A 86 7.23 -13.34 22.15
CA THR A 86 7.52 -14.79 22.28
C THR A 86 8.11 -15.17 23.65
N GLY A 87 8.15 -14.22 24.59
CA GLY A 87 8.82 -14.35 25.89
C GLY A 87 7.90 -14.40 27.11
N ARG A 88 6.65 -14.85 26.99
CA ARG A 88 5.74 -15.06 28.12
C ARG A 88 4.97 -16.37 28.05
#